data_AF-A0A1A8H408-F1
#
_entry.id   AF-A0A1A8H408-F1
#
_cell.length_a   1.000
_cell.length_b   1.000
_cell.length_c   1.000
_cell.angle_alpha   90.00
_cell.angle_beta   90.00
_cell.angle_gamma   90.00
#
_symmetry.space_group_name_H-M   'P 1'
#
loop_
_entity.id
_entity.type
_entity.pdbx_description
1 polymer ?
#
loop_
_entity_poly.entity_id
_entity_poly.type
_entity_poly.pdbx_seq_one_letter_code
_entity_poly.pdbx_strand_id
1 'polypeptide(L)' 'MTSVWKRLQRVGKKASKFQFVASFEELILESCKKWQPDKLRVMWIRRNRHHSTKFHSWQPGIKNPYRGL' A
#
# COMPACT_ATOMS: atom_id res chain seq x y z
N MET A 1 -21.22 10.29 -29.00
CA MET A 1 -21.71 9.30 -28.02
C MET A 1 -20.98 7.98 -28.22
N THR A 2 -20.20 7.49 -27.26
CA THR A 2 -19.60 6.16 -27.38
C THR A 2 -20.64 5.09 -27.02
N SER A 3 -20.77 4.05 -27.84
CA SER A 3 -21.81 3.03 -27.66
C SER A 3 -21.67 2.34 -26.30
N VAL A 4 -22.81 2.05 -25.67
CA VAL A 4 -22.90 1.26 -24.42
C VAL A 4 -22.07 -0.02 -24.52
N TRP A 5 -22.10 -0.64 -25.71
CA TRP A 5 -21.30 -1.81 -26.07
C TRP A 5 -19.78 -1.61 -25.92
N LYS A 6 -19.22 -0.49 -26.41
CA LYS A 6 -17.80 -0.15 -26.24
C LYS A 6 -17.42 0.09 -24.78
N ARG A 7 -18.39 0.44 -23.92
CA ARG A 7 -18.20 0.60 -22.47
C ARG A 7 -18.14 -0.76 -21.78
N LEU A 8 -19.06 -1.66 -22.12
CA LEU A 8 -19.11 -3.04 -21.60
C LEU A 8 -17.88 -3.87 -22.01
N GLN A 9 -17.38 -3.74 -23.24
CA GLN A 9 -16.16 -4.43 -23.68
C GLN A 9 -14.90 -4.09 -22.86
N ARG A 10 -14.91 -2.97 -22.14
CA ARG A 10 -13.80 -2.56 -21.27
C ARG A 10 -13.99 -2.99 -19.82
N VAL A 11 -15.19 -3.39 -19.42
CA VAL A 11 -15.45 -3.92 -18.07
C VAL A 11 -14.67 -5.22 -17.93
N GLY A 12 -13.81 -5.30 -16.91
CA GLY A 12 -12.90 -6.43 -16.69
C GLY A 12 -11.58 -6.38 -17.46
N LYS A 13 -11.47 -5.61 -18.56
CA LYS A 13 -10.18 -5.41 -19.25
C LYS A 13 -9.37 -4.33 -18.52
N LYS A 14 -8.34 -4.75 -17.78
CA LYS A 14 -7.42 -3.82 -17.12
C LYS A 14 -6.69 -2.99 -18.19
N ALA A 15 -7.06 -1.72 -18.33
CA ALA A 15 -6.50 -0.75 -19.29
C ALA A 15 -5.04 -0.33 -19.02
N SER A 16 -4.23 -1.17 -18.38
CA SER A 16 -2.83 -0.88 -18.08
C SER A 16 -1.98 -2.11 -18.38
N LYS A 17 -1.39 -2.12 -19.58
CA LYS A 17 -0.41 -3.11 -20.06
C LYS A 17 0.97 -2.86 -19.44
N PHE A 18 0.99 -2.68 -18.11
CA PHE A 18 2.17 -2.75 -17.26
C PHE A 18 1.70 -3.35 -15.93
N GLN A 19 1.99 -4.64 -15.73
CA GLN A 19 1.94 -5.26 -14.41
C GLN A 19 3.30 -5.03 -13.77
N PHE A 20 3.49 -3.86 -13.17
CA PHE A 20 4.60 -3.71 -12.23
C PHE A 20 4.23 -4.51 -10.98
N VAL A 21 5.06 -5.50 -10.63
CA VAL A 21 5.04 -6.14 -9.33
C VAL A 21 5.98 -5.33 -8.45
N ALA A 22 5.42 -4.59 -7.50
CA ALA A 22 6.20 -3.91 -6.48
C ALA A 22 6.09 -4.73 -5.19
N SER A 23 7.22 -5.24 -4.72
CA SER A 23 7.39 -5.82 -3.39
C SER A 23 8.22 -4.88 -2.54
N PHE A 24 7.88 -4.76 -1.27
CA PHE A 24 8.74 -4.18 -0.26
C PHE A 24 9.28 -5.34 0.56
N GLU A 25 10.58 -5.34 0.84
CA GLU A 25 11.21 -6.36 1.69
C GLU A 25 11.23 -5.89 3.14
N GLU A 26 11.64 -4.65 3.38
CA GLU A 26 11.71 -4.07 4.71
C GLU A 26 11.15 -2.65 4.73
N LEU A 27 10.38 -2.34 5.77
CA LEU A 27 9.91 -0.99 6.08
C LEU A 27 10.44 -0.63 7.47
N ILE A 28 11.24 0.41 7.56
CA ILE A 28 11.75 0.90 8.84
C ILE A 28 11.06 2.21 9.16
N LEU A 29 10.42 2.27 10.31
CA LEU A 29 9.77 3.48 10.82
C LEU A 29 10.47 3.94 12.09
N GLU A 30 10.75 5.24 12.16
CA GLU A 30 11.22 5.91 13.36
C GLU A 30 10.07 6.73 13.95
N SER A 31 9.67 6.36 15.16
CA SER A 31 8.64 7.02 15.96
C SER A 31 9.26 8.04 16.93
N CYS A 32 8.42 8.85 17.57
CA CYS A 32 8.88 9.83 18.55
C CYS A 32 8.50 9.39 19.97
N LYS A 33 9.20 9.89 20.99
CA LYS A 33 8.89 9.62 22.41
C LYS A 33 7.44 9.88 22.80
N LYS A 34 6.80 10.89 22.19
CA LYS A 34 5.42 11.29 22.49
C LYS A 34 4.36 10.44 21.80
N TRP A 35 4.73 9.69 20.75
CA TRP A 35 3.79 8.97 19.92
C TRP A 35 4.40 7.71 19.32
N GLN A 36 3.76 6.58 19.58
CA GLN A 36 4.10 5.28 19.00
C GLN A 36 2.88 4.73 18.25
N PRO A 37 3.06 4.19 17.05
CA PRO A 37 1.97 3.54 16.33
C PRO A 37 1.61 2.20 16.99
N ASP A 38 0.34 1.80 16.92
CA ASP A 38 -0.11 0.46 17.33
C ASP A 38 -0.02 -0.51 16.13
N LYS A 39 -0.56 -0.09 14.98
CA LYS A 39 -0.60 -0.88 13.76
C LYS A 39 -0.21 -0.06 12.54
N LEU A 40 0.56 -0.66 11.67
CA LEU A 40 1.07 -0.05 10.44
C LEU A 40 0.60 -0.83 9.21
N ARG A 41 0.52 -0.15 8.08
CA ARG A 41 0.32 -0.79 6.77
C ARG A 41 0.92 0.08 5.67
N VAL A 42 1.38 -0.57 4.62
CA VAL A 42 1.78 0.11 3.39
C VAL A 42 0.55 0.26 2.48
N MET A 43 0.31 1.49 2.01
CA MET A 43 -0.70 1.80 1.01
C MET A 43 -0.04 2.26 -0.29
N TRP A 44 -0.36 1.56 -1.37
CA TRP A 44 0.05 1.94 -2.72
C TRP A 44 -1.05 2.78 -3.35
N ILE A 45 -0.72 4.00 -3.78
CA ILE A 45 -1.66 4.92 -4.40
C ILE A 45 -1.16 5.22 -5.80
N ARG A 46 -2.02 4.99 -6.81
CA ARG A 46 -1.72 5.39 -8.19
C ARG A 46 -3.00 5.82 -8.89
N ARG A 47 -3.03 7.11 -9.29
CA ARG A 47 -4.22 7.74 -9.89
C ARG A 47 -5.43 7.51 -8.97
N ASN A 48 -6.49 6.87 -9.46
CA ASN A 48 -7.72 6.60 -8.71
C ASN A 48 -7.78 5.17 -8.13
N ARG A 49 -6.63 4.50 -7.96
CA ARG A 49 -6.55 3.17 -7.35
C ARG A 49 -5.72 3.20 -6.09
N HIS A 50 -6.23 2.51 -5.07
CA HIS A 50 -5.56 2.29 -3.80
C HIS A 50 -5.44 0.78 -3.57
N HIS A 51 -4.27 0.33 -3.12
CA HIS A 51 -4.04 -1.05 -2.69
C HIS A 51 -3.37 -1.04 -1.31
N SER A 52 -4.07 -1.55 -0.31
CA SER A 52 -3.58 -1.64 1.07
C SER A 52 -3.11 -3.04 1.41
N THR A 53 -1.97 -3.13 2.09
CA THR A 53 -1.53 -4.35 2.75
C THR A 53 -2.34 -4.61 4.03
N LYS A 54 -2.20 -5.82 4.59
CA LYS A 54 -2.77 -6.14 5.92
C LYS A 54 -2.11 -5.27 6.99
N PHE A 55 -2.84 -4.98 8.06
CA PHE A 55 -2.25 -4.31 9.22
C PHE A 55 -1.21 -5.21 9.87
N HIS A 56 -0.03 -4.65 10.12
CA HIS A 56 1.04 -5.26 10.89
C HIS A 56 1.10 -4.60 12.26
N SER A 57 1.28 -5.39 13.33
CA SER A 57 1.50 -4.84 14.67
C SER A 57 2.85 -4.13 14.72
N TRP A 58 2.91 -2.98 15.38
CA TRP A 58 4.17 -2.30 15.66
C TRP A 58 5.05 -3.17 16.57
N GLN A 59 6.26 -3.47 16.13
CA GLN A 59 7.25 -4.20 16.90
C GLN A 59 8.50 -3.33 17.10
N PRO A 60 8.71 -2.77 18.31
CA PRO A 60 9.88 -1.94 18.58
C PRO A 60 11.16 -2.78 18.60
N GLY A 61 12.25 -2.23 18.06
CA GLY A 61 13.54 -2.88 18.04
C GLY A 61 14.22 -2.90 19.41
N ILE A 62 14.97 -3.96 19.69
CA ILE A 62 15.69 -4.16 20.97
C ILE A 62 16.73 -3.05 21.21
N LYS A 63 17.44 -2.60 20.16
CA LYS A 63 18.48 -1.56 20.28
C LYS A 63 17.91 -0.15 20.34
N ASN A 64 16.78 0.10 19.68
CA ASN A 64 16.14 1.40 19.66
C ASN A 64 14.62 1.21 19.70
N PRO A 65 13.97 1.49 20.85
CA PRO A 65 12.53 1.26 21.02
C PRO A 65 11.67 2.18 20.14
N TYR A 66 12.26 3.22 19.57
CA TYR A 66 11.57 4.12 18.66
C TYR A 66 11.63 3.66 17.21
N ARG A 67 12.44 2.64 16.89
CA ARG A 67 12.61 2.12 15.54
C ARG A 67 11.93 0.76 15.44
N GLY A 68 10.94 0.63 14.56
CA GLY A 68 10.19 -0.61 14.35
C GLY A 68 10.25 -1.06 12.89
N LEU A 69 10.14 -2.38 12.71
CA LEU A 69 9.93 -3.06 11.43
C LEU A 69 8.43 -3.32 11.21
#